data_AF-X0ZWB8-F1
#
_entry.id   AF-X0ZWB8-F1
#
_cell.length_a   1.000
_cell.length_b   1.000
_cell.length_c   1.000
_cell.angle_alpha   90.00
_cell.angle_beta   90.00
_cell.angle_gamma   90.00
#
_symmetry.space_group_name_H-M   'P 1'
#
loop_
_entity.id
_entity.type
_entity.pdbx_description
1 polymer ?
#
loop_
_entity_poly.entity_id
_entity_poly.type
_entity_poly.pdbx_seq_one_letter_code
_entity_poly.pdbx_strand_id
1 'polypeptide(L)' 'MNRFKTNQKLLFRVETISNLRPLEKYEILFSYLDTSPLKMLYPSTGRPPIPYEALLKALAYKNIKNVSYFSDLVRELQ' A
#
# COMPACT_ATOMS: atom_id res chain seq x y z
N MET A 1 20.85 -8.79 -19.80
CA MET A 1 19.55 -8.86 -19.09
C MET A 1 18.80 -7.54 -19.28
N ASN A 2 17.96 -7.42 -20.31
CA ASN A 2 17.08 -6.26 -20.46
C ASN A 2 15.81 -6.49 -19.64
N ARG A 3 15.83 -6.05 -18.37
CA ARG A 3 14.73 -6.28 -17.40
C ARG A 3 13.60 -5.24 -17.49
N PHE A 4 13.70 -4.24 -18.36
CA PHE A 4 12.71 -3.17 -18.44
C PHE A 4 11.76 -3.42 -19.61
N LYS A 5 10.48 -3.65 -19.30
CA LYS A 5 9.42 -3.66 -20.32
C LYS A 5 9.23 -2.22 -20.81
N THR A 6 9.84 -1.89 -21.94
CA THR A 6 9.77 -0.57 -22.59
C THR A 6 8.34 -0.13 -22.93
N ASN A 7 7.39 -1.07 -23.03
CA ASN A 7 5.99 -0.80 -23.34
C ASN A 7 5.05 -0.93 -22.12
N GLN A 8 5.59 -0.97 -20.89
CA GLN A 8 4.72 -1.00 -19.72
C GLN A 8 4.02 0.35 -19.58
N LYS A 9 2.69 0.36 -19.78
CA LYS A 9 1.87 1.53 -19.51
C LYS A 9 2.04 1.90 -18.05
N LEU A 10 2.62 3.07 -17.80
CA LEU A 10 2.80 3.57 -16.44
C LEU A 10 1.42 3.79 -15.82
N LEU A 11 1.25 3.32 -14.58
CA LEU A 11 0.05 3.59 -13.79
C LEU A 11 -0.10 5.10 -13.54
N PHE A 12 1.02 5.81 -13.47
CA PHE A 12 1.08 7.26 -13.24
C PHE A 12 2.14 7.88 -14.14
N ARG A 13 1.90 9.10 -14.63
CA ARG A 13 2.96 9.88 -15.28
C ARG A 13 3.99 10.28 -14.23
N VAL A 14 5.28 10.23 -14.59
CA VAL A 14 6.39 10.55 -13.69
C VAL A 14 6.25 11.96 -13.09
N GLU A 15 5.83 12.92 -13.92
CA GLU A 15 5.55 14.31 -13.54
C GLU A 15 4.52 14.42 -12.40
N THR A 16 3.55 13.52 -12.37
CA THR A 16 2.45 13.52 -11.39
C THR A 16 2.90 12.98 -10.03
N ILE A 17 3.95 12.15 -10.00
CA ILE A 17 4.45 11.48 -8.79
C ILE A 17 5.77 12.06 -8.28
N SER A 18 6.49 12.86 -9.08
CA SER A 18 7.80 13.39 -8.72
C SER A 18 7.72 14.39 -7.57
N ASN A 19 6.68 15.22 -7.55
CA ASN A 19 6.52 16.32 -6.58
C ASN A 19 5.76 15.92 -5.30
N LEU A 20 5.23 14.70 -5.23
CA LEU A 20 4.45 14.24 -4.09
C LEU A 20 5.35 13.81 -2.94
N ARG A 21 4.88 14.04 -1.71
CA ARG A 21 5.51 13.48 -0.51
C ARG A 21 5.40 11.95 -0.55
N PRO A 22 6.35 11.20 0.03
CA PRO A 22 6.31 9.74 0.01
C PRO A 22 4.95 9.16 0.39
N LEU A 23 4.33 9.65 1.47
CA LEU A 23 3.01 9.22 1.94
C LEU A 23 1.92 9.34 0.86
N GLU A 24 1.83 10.49 0.19
CA GLU A 24 0.84 10.76 -0.86
C GLU A 24 0.99 9.78 -2.04
N LYS A 25 2.23 9.36 -2.34
CA LYS A 25 2.46 8.34 -3.38
C LYS A 25 1.85 6.99 -3.00
N TYR A 26 1.95 6.60 -1.73
CA TYR A 26 1.37 5.35 -1.25
C TYR A 26 -0.14 5.43 -1.11
N GLU A 27 -0.70 6.57 -0.70
CA GLU A 27 -2.14 6.80 -0.70
C GLU A 27 -2.73 6.66 -2.10
N ILE A 28 -2.08 7.26 -3.10
CA ILE A 28 -2.46 7.09 -4.50
C ILE A 28 -2.30 5.63 -4.93
N LEU A 29 -1.19 4.95 -4.60
CA LEU A 29 -1.01 3.54 -4.97
C LEU A 29 -2.13 2.65 -4.38
N PHE A 30 -2.45 2.87 -3.11
CA PHE A 30 -3.44 2.06 -2.39
C PHE A 30 -4.89 2.43 -2.70
N SER A 31 -5.16 3.58 -3.34
CA SER A 31 -6.52 3.92 -3.78
C SER A 31 -7.01 3.08 -4.96
N TYR A 32 -6.08 2.48 -5.73
CA TYR A 32 -6.41 1.55 -6.82
C TYR A 32 -6.57 0.09 -6.34
N LEU A 33 -6.28 -0.18 -5.07
CA LEU A 33 -6.45 -1.51 -4.51
C LEU A 33 -7.93 -1.70 -4.14
N ASP A 34 -8.63 -2.57 -4.84
CA ASP A 34 -10.00 -2.94 -4.46
C ASP A 34 -9.98 -3.77 -3.16
N THR A 35 -10.50 -3.17 -2.09
CA THR A 35 -10.58 -3.78 -0.76
C THR A 35 -12.00 -4.23 -0.42
N SER A 36 -12.94 -4.10 -1.35
CA SER A 36 -14.34 -4.50 -1.16
C SER A 36 -14.50 -5.95 -0.67
N PRO A 37 -13.72 -6.94 -1.16
CA PRO A 37 -13.80 -8.31 -0.66
C PRO A 37 -13.47 -8.46 0.83
N LEU A 38 -12.60 -7.58 1.36
CA LEU A 38 -12.19 -7.62 2.77
C LEU A 38 -13.27 -7.09 3.71
N LYS A 39 -14.23 -6.31 3.19
CA LYS A 39 -15.36 -5.82 3.99
C LYS A 39 -16.30 -6.94 4.43
N MET A 40 -16.36 -8.04 3.69
CA MET A 40 -17.18 -9.19 4.05
C MET A 40 -16.58 -10.02 5.19
N LEU A 41 -15.32 -9.78 5.56
CA LEU A 41 -14.61 -10.55 6.58
C LEU A 41 -14.76 -9.97 7.99
N TYR A 42 -15.36 -8.77 8.13
CA TYR A 42 -15.51 -8.14 9.44
C TYR A 42 -16.47 -8.94 10.34
N PRO A 43 -16.04 -9.36 11.54
CA PRO A 43 -16.95 -9.95 12.52
C PRO A 43 -18.01 -8.91 12.90
N SER A 44 -19.26 -9.33 12.99
CA SER A 44 -20.38 -8.47 13.41
C SER A 44 -20.41 -8.19 14.92
N THR A 45 -19.60 -8.90 15.69
CA THR A 45 -19.58 -8.83 17.16
C THR A 45 -18.15 -8.81 17.71
N GLY A 46 -17.91 -8.05 18.79
CA GLY A 46 -16.63 -7.98 19.49
C GLY A 46 -15.96 -6.62 19.39
N ARG A 47 -14.67 -6.54 19.75
CA ARG A 47 -13.87 -5.33 19.47
C ARG A 47 -13.81 -5.14 17.95
N PRO A 48 -13.93 -3.89 17.45
CA PRO A 48 -13.70 -3.63 16.03
C PRO A 48 -12.28 -4.09 15.70
N PRO A 49 -12.09 -5.08 14.81
CA PRO A 49 -10.76 -5.50 14.43
C PRO A 49 -10.07 -4.33 13.72
N ILE A 50 -8.74 -4.34 13.74
CA ILE A 50 -7.97 -3.49 12.82
C ILE A 50 -8.52 -3.74 11.41
N PRO A 51 -8.86 -2.69 10.65
CA PRO A 51 -9.41 -2.86 9.31
C PRO A 51 -8.52 -3.79 8.48
N TYR A 52 -9.08 -4.87 7.92
CA TYR A 52 -8.34 -5.79 7.05
C TYR A 52 -7.67 -5.05 5.89
N GLU A 53 -8.32 -4.01 5.39
CA GLU A 53 -7.76 -3.08 4.42
C GLU A 53 -6.49 -2.38 4.94
N ALA A 54 -6.52 -1.86 6.16
CA ALA A 54 -5.36 -1.21 6.76
C ALA A 54 -4.20 -2.19 6.96
N LEU A 55 -4.50 -3.42 7.39
CA LEU A 55 -3.54 -4.52 7.51
C LEU A 55 -2.91 -4.88 6.16
N LEU A 56 -3.72 -4.99 5.10
CA LEU A 56 -3.24 -5.27 3.75
C LEU A 56 -2.33 -4.15 3.23
N LYS A 57 -2.73 -2.88 3.40
CA LYS A 57 -1.92 -1.72 3.02
C LYS A 57 -0.59 -1.70 3.78
N ALA A 58 -0.60 -2.00 5.08
CA ALA A 58 0.62 -2.09 5.90
C ALA A 58 1.54 -3.24 5.45
N LEU A 59 0.98 -4.41 5.14
CA LEU A 59 1.73 -5.55 4.59
C LEU A 59 2.35 -5.23 3.23
N ALA A 60 1.58 -4.62 2.33
CA ALA A 60 2.07 -4.22 1.02
C ALA A 60 3.19 -3.20 1.14
N TYR A 61 3.03 -2.18 1.99
CA TYR A 61 4.06 -1.18 2.24
C TYR A 61 5.34 -1.80 2.81
N LYS A 62 5.22 -2.66 3.82
CA LYS A 62 6.33 -3.42 4.41
C LYS A 62 7.12 -4.19 3.34
N ASN A 63 6.42 -4.88 2.43
CA ASN A 63 7.05 -5.62 1.34
C ASN A 63 7.73 -4.70 0.31
N ILE A 64 7.11 -3.59 -0.05
CA ILE A 64 7.70 -2.60 -0.99
C ILE A 64 8.99 -2.01 -0.42
N LYS A 65 8.99 -1.70 0.88
CA LYS A 65 10.15 -1.14 1.59
C LYS A 65 11.16 -2.19 2.05
N ASN A 66 10.87 -3.47 1.82
CA ASN A 66 11.68 -4.60 2.25
C ASN A 66 11.97 -4.59 3.77
N VAL A 67 11.00 -4.14 4.56
CA VAL A 67 11.09 -4.05 6.02
C VAL A 67 10.76 -5.41 6.63
N SER A 68 11.62 -5.88 7.53
CA SER A 68 11.50 -7.22 8.12
C SER A 68 10.33 -7.35 9.09
N TYR A 69 10.10 -6.36 9.96
CA TYR A 69 9.10 -6.42 11.02
C TYR A 69 8.08 -5.26 10.97
N PHE A 70 6.86 -5.50 11.45
CA PHE A 70 5.85 -4.44 11.56
C PHE A 70 6.21 -3.38 12.60
N SER A 71 7.00 -3.72 13.62
CA SER A 71 7.51 -2.73 14.59
C SER A 71 8.39 -1.68 13.91
N ASP A 72 9.16 -2.09 12.91
CA ASP A 72 10.06 -1.21 12.18
C ASP A 72 9.28 -0.33 11.20
N LEU A 73 8.14 -0.82 10.70
CA LEU A 73 7.22 -0.03 9.89
C LEU A 73 6.73 1.22 10.63
N VAL A 74 6.50 1.14 11.96
CA VAL A 74 6.08 2.29 12.76
C VAL A 74 7.14 3.40 12.72
N ARG A 75 8.43 3.04 12.75
CA ARG A 75 9.54 4.00 12.68
C ARG A 75 9.68 4.65 11.30
N GLU A 76 9.32 3.94 10.24
CA GLU A 76 9.33 4.45 8.86
C GLU A 76 8.16 5.40 8.56
N LEU A 77 7.10 5.37 9.38
CA LEU A 77 5.90 6.19 9.22
C LEU A 77 5.84 7.40 10.17
N GLN A 78 6.81 7.53 11.08
CA GLN A 78 6.99 8.68 11.96
C GLN A 78 7.87 9.75 11.30
#